data_AF-A0A444VM61-F1
#
_entry.id   AF-A0A444VM61-F1
#
_cell.length_a   1.000
_cell.length_b   1.000
_cell.length_c   1.000
_cell.angle_alpha   90.00
_cell.angle_beta   90.00
_cell.angle_gamma   90.00
#
_symmetry.space_group_name_H-M   'P 1'
#
loop_
_entity.id
_entity.type
_entity.pdbx_description
1 polymer ?
#
loop_
_entity_poly.entity_id
_entity_poly.type
_entity_poly.pdbx_seq_one_letter_code
_entity_poly.pdbx_strand_id
1 'polypeptide(L)'
;MITNILITLIAVFGHFEDFLGTTLLSRPLVLGPLVGLVLGDVTQGIIMGATLELIFMGNIKVGAAIPPDVITGGVLGTAFAIMSGKGTSIALGLAVPISILAEMILSGLFIFRAVFNKKFEQYAEAGDIQKFQRLHIISGLLKPLLMGLIVFLALFLGADAMKVFLDMIPHWVNDGLKVAGNMLPALGFALLMHVMFNKKVAHYFFLGFILSSYLKLPMIAIGGIGIIIALVITKFTEQNFDSDDGDETADSDEAMFSLSKKEVRGIFYRSLALEANFNFETCQNTGFAFSIIHVLKKLYKTKEDISAALKRHLQFFNTSPYGSTLILGVAAAMEEQNAKTKDFNPESINAVKVGLMGPIAGIFDSLFWGTLKVVAAGVGASLALQGNIIGPVLFIIIYNGPHLWLRYKLTFIGYTQGNRFLQRLSGSKLMDNLTFGSSIVGLMVVGAMPSLLMSVNTPIEIGTGDSTVALQGILDQLAPGIIPLLLTFLTYFFLKKNVKVTLLLLGLLVLGFLGSMFHIFI
;
A
#
# COMPACT_ATOMS: atom_id res chain seq x y z
N MET A 1 -0.20 24.69 21.18
CA MET A 1 -1.03 23.59 21.70
C MET A 1 -2.11 23.14 20.71
N ILE A 2 -3.01 24.03 20.24
CA ILE A 2 -4.09 23.67 19.28
C ILE A 2 -3.53 23.03 18.00
N THR A 3 -2.50 23.63 17.40
CA THR A 3 -1.83 23.10 16.20
C THR A 3 -1.35 21.66 16.40
N ASN A 4 -0.69 21.36 17.53
CA ASN A 4 -0.19 20.02 17.83
C ASN A 4 -1.33 19.01 17.98
N ILE A 5 -2.47 19.41 18.54
CA ILE A 5 -3.67 18.56 18.64
C ILE A 5 -4.23 18.27 17.24
N LEU A 6 -4.33 19.27 16.37
CA LEU A 6 -4.83 19.08 15.00
C LEU A 6 -3.91 18.15 14.18
N ILE A 7 -2.59 18.31 14.27
CA ILE A 7 -1.62 17.41 13.62
C ILE A 7 -1.73 15.98 14.19
N THR A 8 -1.93 15.86 15.50
CA THR A 8 -2.18 14.56 16.14
C THR A 8 -3.44 13.89 15.58
N LEU A 9 -4.53 14.64 15.39
CA LEU A 9 -5.76 14.10 14.80
C LEU A 9 -5.55 13.65 13.34
N ILE A 10 -4.65 14.29 12.59
CA ILE A 10 -4.27 13.83 11.25
C ILE A 10 -3.53 12.48 11.32
N ALA A 11 -2.60 12.31 12.25
CA ALA A 11 -1.93 11.02 12.45
C ALA A 11 -2.90 9.93 12.89
N VAL A 12 -3.82 10.26 13.81
CA VAL A 12 -4.91 9.37 14.23
C VAL A 12 -5.72 8.94 13.01
N PHE A 13 -6.17 9.89 12.18
CA PHE A 13 -6.88 9.62 10.93
C PHE A 13 -6.10 8.70 9.97
N GLY A 14 -4.79 8.91 9.82
CA GLY A 14 -3.94 8.02 9.02
C GLY A 14 -3.95 6.59 9.56
N HIS A 15 -3.79 6.41 10.88
CA HIS A 15 -3.81 5.10 11.53
C HIS A 15 -5.19 4.44 11.58
N PHE A 16 -6.26 5.19 11.30
CA PHE A 16 -7.62 4.67 11.12
C PHE A 16 -7.80 3.88 9.81
N GLU A 17 -6.80 3.79 8.94
CA GLU A 17 -6.85 3.04 7.67
C GLU A 17 -7.32 1.59 7.83
N ASP A 18 -6.98 0.93 8.94
CA ASP A 18 -7.39 -0.46 9.23
C ASP A 18 -8.93 -0.62 9.33
N PHE A 19 -9.67 0.50 9.48
CA PHE A 19 -11.14 0.58 9.44
C PHE A 19 -11.71 1.02 8.09
N LEU A 20 -10.86 1.47 7.16
CA LEU A 20 -11.26 2.04 5.88
C LEU A 20 -11.02 1.10 4.71
N GLY A 21 -10.56 -0.13 4.97
CA GLY A 21 -10.34 -1.13 3.93
C GLY A 21 -9.11 -0.86 3.06
N THR A 22 -8.06 -0.25 3.63
CA THR A 22 -6.76 -0.05 2.98
C THR A 22 -6.83 0.89 1.76
N THR A 23 -7.42 2.08 1.96
CA THR A 23 -7.69 3.11 0.95
C THR A 23 -6.52 4.05 0.65
N LEU A 24 -5.35 3.79 1.25
CA LEU A 24 -4.14 4.61 1.10
C LEU A 24 -4.30 6.08 1.52
N LEU A 25 -5.34 6.43 2.28
CA LEU A 25 -5.51 7.77 2.85
C LEU A 25 -4.45 8.08 3.93
N SER A 26 -3.78 7.04 4.43
CA SER A 26 -2.71 7.11 5.40
C SER A 26 -1.35 7.53 4.81
N ARG A 27 -1.25 7.61 3.48
CA ARG A 27 0.02 7.83 2.80
C ARG A 27 0.51 9.28 2.96
N PRO A 28 1.82 9.52 3.05
CA PRO A 28 2.39 10.87 3.13
C PRO A 28 1.88 11.83 2.04
N LEU A 29 1.64 11.33 0.83
CA LEU A 29 1.09 12.13 -0.27
C LEU A 29 -0.29 12.74 0.05
N VAL A 30 -1.08 12.12 0.93
CA VAL A 30 -2.39 12.61 1.39
C VAL A 30 -2.27 13.36 2.71
N LEU A 31 -1.52 12.81 3.67
CA LEU A 31 -1.40 13.39 5.01
C LEU A 31 -0.56 14.67 5.03
N GLY A 32 0.48 14.78 4.19
CA GLY A 32 1.34 15.96 4.08
C GLY A 32 0.57 17.24 3.76
N PRO A 33 -0.28 17.28 2.73
CA PRO A 33 -1.18 18.41 2.47
C PRO A 33 -2.07 18.80 3.67
N LEU A 34 -2.58 17.82 4.43
CA LEU A 34 -3.40 18.09 5.62
C LEU A 34 -2.57 18.73 6.74
N VAL A 35 -1.33 18.28 6.93
CA VAL A 35 -0.39 18.89 7.89
C VAL A 35 -0.05 20.31 7.45
N GLY A 36 0.23 20.52 6.17
CA GLY A 36 0.46 21.84 5.59
C GLY A 36 -0.71 22.79 5.78
N LEU A 37 -1.95 22.29 5.62
CA LEU A 37 -3.17 23.05 5.88
C LEU A 37 -3.27 23.52 7.34
N VAL A 38 -2.95 22.65 8.29
CA VAL A 38 -2.95 23.00 9.73
C VAL A 38 -1.84 23.99 10.08
N LEU A 39 -0.70 23.93 9.38
CA LEU A 39 0.44 24.82 9.59
C LEU A 39 0.40 26.11 8.77
N GLY A 40 -0.58 26.26 7.86
CA GLY A 40 -0.75 27.44 7.02
C GLY A 40 0.07 27.46 5.72
N ASP A 41 0.78 26.38 5.39
CA ASP A 41 1.55 26.23 4.15
C ASP A 41 1.20 24.92 3.44
N VAL A 42 0.11 24.96 2.67
CA VAL A 42 -0.40 23.80 1.93
C VAL A 42 0.59 23.38 0.84
N THR A 43 1.21 24.32 0.14
CA THR A 43 2.14 24.04 -0.96
C THR A 43 3.35 23.26 -0.47
N GLN A 44 3.97 23.69 0.64
CA GLN A 44 5.05 22.93 1.27
C GLN A 44 4.54 21.57 1.76
N GLY A 45 3.34 21.50 2.36
CA GLY A 45 2.73 20.23 2.76
C GLY A 45 2.59 19.23 1.60
N ILE A 46 2.18 19.70 0.41
CA ILE A 46 2.06 18.88 -0.80
C ILE A 46 3.45 18.38 -1.25
N ILE A 47 4.45 19.27 -1.33
CA ILE A 47 5.80 18.92 -1.77
C ILE A 47 6.46 17.96 -0.77
N MET A 48 6.35 18.21 0.54
CA MET A 48 6.86 17.30 1.58
C MET A 48 6.20 15.93 1.49
N GLY A 49 4.87 15.89 1.39
CA GLY A 49 4.10 14.65 1.28
C GLY A 49 4.53 13.82 0.08
N ALA A 50 4.74 14.46 -1.08
CA ALA A 50 5.23 13.80 -2.29
C ALA A 50 6.65 13.26 -2.13
N THR A 51 7.54 14.09 -1.58
CA THR A 51 8.96 13.72 -1.39
C THR A 51 9.09 12.52 -0.45
N LEU A 52 8.30 12.49 0.63
CA LEU A 52 8.25 11.37 1.57
C LEU A 52 7.59 10.13 0.96
N GLU A 53 6.54 10.30 0.15
CA GLU A 53 5.91 9.20 -0.57
C GLU A 53 6.89 8.47 -1.49
N LEU A 54 7.80 9.18 -2.17
CA LEU A 54 8.82 8.54 -3.03
C LEU A 54 9.71 7.55 -2.27
N ILE A 55 10.12 7.91 -1.05
CA ILE A 55 10.94 7.04 -0.18
C ILE A 55 10.14 5.80 0.22
N PHE A 56 8.89 6.02 0.63
CA PHE A 56 8.02 4.96 1.15
C PHE A 56 7.20 4.28 0.07
N MET A 57 7.50 4.52 -1.21
CA MET A 57 6.68 4.02 -2.32
C MET A 57 6.68 2.49 -2.36
N GLY A 58 7.88 1.90 -2.25
CA GLY A 58 8.10 0.45 -2.20
C GLY A 58 7.81 -0.19 -0.85
N ASN A 59 7.38 0.58 0.15
CA ASN A 59 6.98 0.06 1.45
C ASN A 59 5.62 -0.65 1.31
N ILE A 60 5.62 -1.97 1.36
CA ILE A 60 4.44 -2.84 1.24
C ILE A 60 4.40 -3.78 2.45
N LYS A 61 3.24 -3.91 3.09
CA LYS A 61 2.99 -4.90 4.13
C LYS A 61 2.62 -6.23 3.47
N VAL A 62 3.49 -7.23 3.55
CA VAL A 62 3.23 -8.58 3.04
C VAL A 62 3.26 -9.57 4.20
N GLY A 63 2.15 -10.26 4.44
CA GLY A 63 2.03 -11.22 5.54
C GLY A 63 2.25 -10.58 6.91
N ALA A 64 3.17 -11.16 7.68
CA ALA A 64 3.49 -10.74 9.06
C ALA A 64 4.66 -9.76 9.17
N ALA A 65 5.36 -9.44 8.08
CA ALA A 65 6.44 -8.45 8.11
C ALA A 65 5.84 -7.05 8.25
N ILE A 66 6.13 -6.37 9.36
CA ILE A 66 5.74 -4.97 9.55
C ILE A 66 6.85 -4.10 8.97
N PRO A 67 6.54 -3.25 7.99
CA PRO A 67 7.52 -2.31 7.48
C PRO A 67 7.53 -1.00 8.29
N PRO A 68 8.52 -0.10 8.06
CA PRO A 68 8.60 1.19 8.74
C PRO A 68 7.29 1.98 8.69
N ASP A 69 6.93 2.65 9.79
CA ASP A 69 5.64 3.35 9.88
C ASP A 69 5.64 4.67 9.11
N VAL A 70 5.14 4.58 7.87
CA VAL A 70 5.07 5.70 6.93
C VAL A 70 4.14 6.82 7.41
N ILE A 71 3.18 6.51 8.28
CA ILE A 71 2.14 7.44 8.75
C ILE A 71 2.76 8.42 9.73
N THR A 72 3.33 7.92 10.82
CA THR A 72 3.95 8.77 11.84
C THR A 72 5.20 9.46 11.31
N GLY A 73 6.04 8.76 10.54
CA GLY A 73 7.18 9.39 9.86
C GLY A 73 6.77 10.48 8.87
N GLY A 74 5.72 10.23 8.09
CA GLY A 74 5.17 11.19 7.12
C GLY A 74 4.62 12.46 7.77
N VAL A 75 3.79 12.30 8.81
CA VAL A 75 3.16 13.41 9.53
C VAL A 75 4.19 14.23 10.31
N LEU A 76 5.04 13.59 11.12
CA LEU A 76 6.04 14.30 11.92
C LEU A 76 7.15 14.89 11.04
N GLY A 77 7.59 14.18 10.00
CA GLY A 77 8.57 14.68 9.03
C GLY A 77 8.07 15.95 8.32
N THR A 78 6.81 15.94 7.87
CA THR A 78 6.19 17.13 7.27
C THR A 78 6.04 18.26 8.29
N ALA A 79 5.55 17.97 9.49
CA ALA A 79 5.32 18.97 10.53
C ALA A 79 6.60 19.69 10.93
N PHE A 80 7.66 18.94 11.27
CA PHE A 80 8.94 19.53 11.68
C PHE A 80 9.64 20.28 10.53
N ALA A 81 9.51 19.82 9.29
CA ALA A 81 10.06 20.53 8.14
C ALA A 81 9.40 21.90 7.93
N ILE A 82 8.07 21.98 8.00
CA ILE A 82 7.34 23.25 7.84
C ILE A 82 7.59 24.16 9.06
N MET A 83 7.50 23.62 10.28
CA MET A 83 7.71 24.41 11.50
C MET A 83 9.12 25.00 11.62
N SER A 84 10.12 24.34 11.04
CA SER A 84 11.51 24.81 11.06
C SER A 84 11.84 25.81 9.95
N GLY A 85 11.01 25.94 8.91
CA GLY A 85 11.25 26.82 7.77
C GLY A 85 12.45 26.42 6.89
N LYS A 86 13.04 25.24 7.10
CA LYS A 86 14.29 24.80 6.45
C LYS A 86 14.08 23.76 5.31
N GLY A 87 12.84 23.60 4.85
CA GLY A 87 12.51 22.92 3.58
C GLY A 87 12.58 21.37 3.61
N THR A 88 12.66 20.76 2.42
CA THR A 88 12.55 19.29 2.20
C THR A 88 13.65 18.47 2.87
N SER A 89 14.89 18.97 2.92
CA SER A 89 16.06 18.19 3.36
C SER A 89 15.91 17.63 4.79
N ILE A 90 15.27 18.39 5.69
CA ILE A 90 15.05 17.97 7.08
C ILE A 90 13.91 16.96 7.19
N ALA A 91 12.84 17.11 6.39
CA ALA A 91 11.75 16.14 6.35
C ALA A 91 12.31 14.73 6.08
N LEU A 92 13.24 14.63 5.12
CA LEU A 92 13.84 13.37 4.68
C LEU A 92 14.79 12.79 5.74
N GLY A 93 15.61 13.63 6.36
CA GLY A 93 16.54 13.20 7.42
C GLY A 93 15.83 12.68 8.68
N LEU A 94 14.64 13.20 9.01
CA LEU A 94 13.91 12.84 10.23
C LEU A 94 12.87 11.74 10.03
N ALA A 95 12.17 11.74 8.89
CA ALA A 95 11.04 10.85 8.69
C ALA A 95 11.43 9.37 8.80
N VAL A 96 12.62 9.00 8.33
CA VAL A 96 13.06 7.60 8.33
C VAL A 96 13.34 7.09 9.76
N PRO A 97 14.20 7.74 10.58
CA PRO A 97 14.38 7.34 11.98
C PRO A 97 13.05 7.29 12.76
N ILE A 98 12.19 8.30 12.56
CA ILE A 98 10.88 8.34 13.21
C ILE A 98 10.02 7.14 12.79
N SER A 99 10.01 6.78 11.51
CA SER A 99 9.24 5.62 11.00
C SER A 99 9.69 4.31 11.61
N ILE A 100 11.01 4.13 11.80
CA ILE A 100 11.58 2.91 12.41
C ILE A 100 11.22 2.85 13.90
N LEU A 101 11.33 3.95 14.64
CA LEU A 101 10.94 3.99 16.05
C LEU A 101 9.44 3.74 16.25
N ALA A 102 8.61 4.32 15.40
CA ALA A 102 7.17 4.08 15.39
C ALA A 102 6.80 2.62 15.05
N GLU A 103 7.51 2.01 14.09
CA GLU A 103 7.38 0.58 13.76
C GLU A 103 7.64 -0.32 14.98
N MET A 104 8.66 -0.02 15.80
CA MET A 104 8.97 -0.82 17.00
C MET A 104 7.81 -0.80 18.00
N ILE A 105 7.15 0.36 18.16
CA ILE A 105 5.97 0.50 19.03
C ILE A 105 4.79 -0.30 18.47
N LEU A 106 4.54 -0.21 17.15
CA LEU A 106 3.47 -0.96 16.49
C LEU A 106 3.68 -2.47 16.55
N SER A 107 4.92 -2.93 16.43
CA SER A 107 5.28 -4.35 16.56
C SER A 107 4.89 -4.89 17.94
N GLY A 108 5.17 -4.13 19.00
CA GLY A 108 4.71 -4.46 20.35
C GLY A 108 3.18 -4.50 20.49
N LEU A 109 2.48 -3.58 19.83
CA LEU A 109 1.02 -3.55 19.84
C LEU A 109 0.38 -4.79 19.20
N PHE A 110 0.91 -5.29 18.08
CA PHE A 110 0.36 -6.48 17.42
C PHE A 110 0.58 -7.76 18.22
N ILE A 111 1.66 -7.84 19.00
CA ILE A 111 1.87 -8.90 20.00
C ILE A 111 0.81 -8.77 21.11
N PHE A 112 0.61 -7.57 21.63
CA PHE A 112 -0.38 -7.33 22.69
C PHE A 112 -1.82 -7.64 22.25
N ARG A 113 -2.19 -7.37 21.00
CA ARG A 113 -3.54 -7.67 20.48
C ARG A 113 -3.92 -9.14 20.56
N ALA A 114 -2.97 -10.06 20.50
CA ALA A 114 -3.23 -11.50 20.64
C ALA A 114 -3.85 -11.85 22.01
N VAL A 115 -3.64 -11.04 23.05
CA VAL A 115 -4.26 -11.22 24.38
C VAL A 115 -5.80 -11.17 24.30
N PHE A 116 -6.36 -10.46 23.31
CA PHE A 116 -7.81 -10.41 23.12
C PHE A 116 -8.40 -11.67 22.50
N ASN A 117 -7.60 -12.55 21.89
CA ASN A 117 -8.07 -13.76 21.18
C ASN A 117 -8.88 -14.68 22.11
N LYS A 118 -8.37 -14.96 23.31
CA LYS A 118 -9.09 -15.73 24.34
C LYS A 118 -10.46 -15.12 24.68
N LYS A 119 -10.57 -13.79 24.66
CA LYS A 119 -11.82 -13.09 24.96
C LYS A 119 -12.80 -13.15 23.80
N PHE A 120 -12.31 -13.12 22.55
CA PHE A 120 -13.12 -13.39 21.36
C PHE A 120 -13.68 -14.81 21.36
N GLU A 121 -12.87 -15.80 21.74
CA GLU A 121 -13.30 -17.20 21.87
C GLU A 121 -14.41 -17.35 22.93
N GLN A 122 -14.23 -16.76 24.12
CA GLN A 122 -15.25 -16.77 25.18
C GLN A 122 -16.57 -16.11 24.72
N TYR A 123 -16.50 -15.02 23.98
CA TYR A 123 -17.70 -14.36 23.44
C TYR A 123 -18.36 -15.15 22.30
N ALA A 124 -17.55 -15.83 21.47
CA ALA A 124 -18.06 -16.77 20.50
C ALA A 124 -18.77 -17.94 21.18
N GLU A 125 -18.15 -18.55 22.20
CA GLU A 125 -18.73 -19.64 23.00
C GLU A 125 -20.08 -19.29 23.60
N ALA A 126 -20.19 -18.10 24.19
CA ALA A 126 -21.43 -17.61 24.78
C ALA A 126 -22.48 -17.15 23.74
N GLY A 127 -22.15 -17.12 22.44
CA GLY A 127 -23.00 -16.56 21.40
C GLY A 127 -23.23 -15.05 21.54
N ASP A 128 -22.36 -14.33 22.25
CA ASP A 128 -22.51 -12.90 22.56
C ASP A 128 -21.96 -12.01 21.44
N ILE A 129 -22.77 -11.88 20.39
CA ILE A 129 -22.46 -11.06 19.21
C ILE A 129 -22.17 -9.59 19.57
N GLN A 130 -22.83 -9.05 20.60
CA GLN A 130 -22.69 -7.63 20.93
C GLN A 130 -21.34 -7.35 21.57
N LYS A 131 -20.93 -8.18 22.54
CA LYS A 131 -19.60 -8.07 23.15
C LYS A 131 -18.49 -8.35 22.14
N PHE A 132 -18.68 -9.33 21.25
CA PHE A 132 -17.75 -9.61 20.17
C PHE A 132 -17.51 -8.36 19.30
N GLN A 133 -18.57 -7.74 18.79
CA GLN A 133 -18.46 -6.56 17.93
C GLN A 133 -17.81 -5.38 18.65
N ARG A 134 -18.20 -5.12 19.90
CA ARG A 134 -17.60 -4.03 20.70
C ARG A 134 -16.11 -4.27 20.89
N LEU A 135 -15.70 -5.50 21.19
CA LEU A 135 -14.29 -5.84 21.37
C LEU A 135 -13.48 -5.64 20.08
N HIS A 136 -14.01 -6.03 18.91
CA HIS A 136 -13.36 -5.81 17.62
C HIS A 136 -13.10 -4.32 17.35
N ILE A 137 -14.08 -3.46 17.61
CA ILE A 137 -13.91 -2.01 17.44
C ILE A 137 -12.92 -1.44 18.46
N ILE A 138 -13.06 -1.77 19.75
CA ILE A 138 -12.20 -1.22 20.82
C ILE A 138 -10.74 -1.65 20.63
N SER A 139 -10.49 -2.92 20.35
CA SER A 139 -9.13 -3.43 20.09
C SER A 139 -8.51 -2.81 18.83
N GLY A 140 -9.33 -2.50 17.82
CA GLY A 140 -8.87 -1.79 16.64
C GLY A 140 -8.50 -0.33 16.89
N LEU A 141 -9.27 0.38 17.73
CA LEU A 141 -9.01 1.78 18.11
C LEU A 141 -7.71 1.96 18.92
N LEU A 142 -7.17 0.89 19.50
CA LEU A 142 -5.95 0.97 20.30
C LEU A 142 -4.74 1.48 19.49
N LYS A 143 -4.62 1.09 18.22
CA LYS A 143 -3.54 1.55 17.32
C LYS A 143 -3.59 3.06 17.05
N PRO A 144 -4.68 3.62 16.49
CA PRO A 144 -4.73 5.04 16.20
C PRO A 144 -4.62 5.91 17.46
N LEU A 145 -5.17 5.47 18.60
CA LEU A 145 -5.04 6.22 19.86
C LEU A 145 -3.60 6.19 20.40
N LEU A 146 -2.95 5.02 20.43
CA LEU A 146 -1.56 4.89 20.87
C LEU A 146 -0.63 5.74 19.99
N MET A 147 -0.75 5.60 18.68
CA MET A 147 0.11 6.34 17.74
C MET A 147 -0.18 7.85 17.77
N GLY A 148 -1.45 8.24 17.96
CA GLY A 148 -1.82 9.63 18.22
C GLY A 148 -1.12 10.19 19.46
N LEU A 149 -1.11 9.45 20.57
CA LEU A 149 -0.40 9.85 21.79
C LEU A 149 1.11 10.02 21.52
N ILE A 150 1.74 9.09 20.80
CA ILE A 150 3.16 9.19 20.44
C ILE A 150 3.44 10.44 19.60
N VAL A 151 2.60 10.72 18.60
CA VAL A 151 2.74 11.93 17.76
C VAL A 151 2.54 13.20 18.59
N PHE A 152 1.56 13.22 19.48
CA PHE A 152 1.33 14.36 20.37
C PHE A 152 2.54 14.64 21.27
N LEU A 153 3.08 13.60 21.91
CA LEU A 153 4.26 13.70 22.75
C LEU A 153 5.49 14.16 21.95
N ALA A 154 5.68 13.61 20.74
CA ALA A 154 6.77 14.04 19.86
C ALA A 154 6.66 15.51 19.46
N LEU A 155 5.46 16.01 19.14
CA LEU A 155 5.24 17.42 18.82
C LEU A 155 5.37 18.33 20.04
N PHE A 156 4.89 17.88 21.20
CA PHE A 156 4.90 18.67 22.43
C PHE A 156 6.32 18.79 23.02
N LEU A 157 7.06 17.69 23.08
CA LEU A 157 8.42 17.64 23.63
C LEU A 157 9.49 18.03 22.59
N GLY A 158 9.21 17.78 21.32
CA GLY A 158 10.19 17.88 20.25
C GLY A 158 10.24 19.23 19.54
N ALA A 159 9.20 20.07 19.61
CA ALA A 159 9.18 21.31 18.84
C ALA A 159 10.32 22.28 19.21
N ASP A 160 10.55 22.53 20.50
CA ASP A 160 11.60 23.43 20.96
C ASP A 160 12.99 22.81 20.81
N ALA A 161 13.12 21.51 21.11
CA ALA A 161 14.35 20.75 20.92
C ALA A 161 14.77 20.72 19.43
N MET A 162 13.79 20.61 18.52
CA MET A 162 14.03 20.61 17.08
C MET A 162 14.56 21.95 16.60
N LYS A 163 13.97 23.06 17.06
CA LYS A 163 14.45 24.40 16.67
C LYS A 163 15.91 24.60 17.06
N VAL A 164 16.28 24.26 18.30
CA VAL A 164 17.66 24.35 18.80
C VAL A 164 18.60 23.42 18.02
N PHE A 165 18.22 22.16 17.82
CA PHE A 165 19.03 21.20 17.06
C PHE A 165 19.30 21.70 15.64
N LEU A 166 18.28 22.25 14.98
CA LEU A 166 18.39 22.70 13.60
C LEU A 166 19.24 23.96 13.46
N ASP A 167 19.21 24.88 14.42
CA ASP A 167 20.05 26.09 14.41
C ASP A 167 21.54 25.77 14.57
N MET A 168 21.87 24.57 15.08
CA MET A 168 23.25 24.09 15.19
C MET A 168 23.79 23.43 13.91
N ILE A 169 22.94 23.16 12.90
CA ILE A 169 23.37 22.45 11.68
C ILE A 169 24.06 23.42 10.71
N PRO A 170 25.35 23.20 10.36
CA PRO A 170 26.06 24.01 9.38
C PRO A 170 25.47 23.89 7.95
N HIS A 171 25.63 24.94 7.13
CA HIS A 171 25.11 24.95 5.75
C HIS A 171 25.57 23.76 4.90
N TRP A 172 26.86 23.39 4.97
CA TRP A 172 27.40 22.27 4.20
C TRP A 172 26.74 20.91 4.55
N VAL A 173 26.25 20.75 5.78
CA VAL A 173 25.51 19.54 6.20
C VAL A 173 24.12 19.52 5.57
N ASN A 174 23.48 20.69 5.46
CA ASN A 174 22.16 20.81 4.82
C ASN A 174 22.22 20.49 3.33
N ASP A 175 23.27 20.96 2.64
CA ASP A 175 23.50 20.64 1.23
C ASP A 175 23.74 19.13 1.04
N GLY A 176 24.56 18.53 1.89
CA GLY A 176 24.76 17.08 1.91
C GLY A 176 23.49 16.27 2.15
N LEU A 177 22.66 16.70 3.11
CA LEU A 177 21.37 16.09 3.40
C LEU A 177 20.36 16.24 2.26
N LYS A 178 20.42 17.34 1.51
CA LYS A 178 19.56 17.58 0.35
C LYS A 178 19.86 16.58 -0.77
N VAL A 179 21.14 16.42 -1.12
CA VAL A 179 21.57 15.46 -2.14
C VAL A 179 21.27 14.03 -1.70
N ALA A 180 21.57 13.70 -0.43
CA ALA A 180 21.19 12.43 0.17
C ALA A 180 19.68 12.15 0.07
N GLY A 181 18.86 13.14 0.39
CA GLY A 181 17.42 13.06 0.28
C GLY A 181 16.93 12.80 -1.14
N ASN A 182 17.54 13.45 -2.14
CA ASN A 182 17.23 13.22 -3.55
C ASN A 182 17.61 11.82 -4.03
N MET A 183 18.50 11.10 -3.34
CA MET A 183 18.86 9.71 -3.66
C MET A 183 17.94 8.66 -3.02
N LEU A 184 17.22 9.01 -1.95
CA LEU A 184 16.35 8.05 -1.23
C LEU A 184 15.22 7.43 -2.08
N PRO A 185 14.61 8.13 -3.07
CA PRO A 185 13.65 7.51 -3.99
C PRO A 185 14.16 6.26 -4.70
N ALA A 186 15.48 6.13 -4.91
CA ALA A 186 16.08 4.94 -5.52
C ALA A 186 15.72 3.65 -4.76
N LEU A 187 15.62 3.72 -3.42
CA LEU A 187 15.19 2.58 -2.60
C LEU A 187 13.73 2.22 -2.86
N GLY A 188 12.85 3.22 -2.93
CA GLY A 188 11.44 3.03 -3.24
C GLY A 188 11.26 2.35 -4.60
N PHE A 189 11.93 2.84 -5.63
CA PHE A 189 11.86 2.27 -6.99
C PHE A 189 12.47 0.87 -7.04
N ALA A 190 13.61 0.65 -6.37
CA ALA A 190 14.27 -0.64 -6.32
C ALA A 190 13.42 -1.71 -5.60
N LEU A 191 12.69 -1.34 -4.54
CA LEU A 191 11.75 -2.23 -3.87
C LEU A 191 10.58 -2.63 -4.78
N LEU A 192 10.04 -1.69 -5.57
CA LEU A 192 9.01 -2.00 -6.57
C LEU A 192 9.55 -2.93 -7.66
N MET A 193 10.77 -2.65 -8.14
CA MET A 193 11.46 -3.56 -9.06
C MET A 193 11.69 -4.93 -8.45
N HIS A 194 11.99 -5.04 -7.15
CA HIS A 194 12.17 -6.34 -6.50
C HIS A 194 10.93 -7.22 -6.63
N VAL A 195 9.74 -6.63 -6.51
CA VAL A 195 8.47 -7.36 -6.59
C VAL A 195 8.09 -7.70 -8.04
N MET A 196 8.34 -6.80 -8.99
CA MET A 196 7.77 -6.90 -10.35
C MET A 196 8.77 -7.29 -11.44
N PHE A 197 10.04 -6.94 -11.28
CA PHE A 197 11.03 -6.99 -12.35
C PHE A 197 11.50 -8.42 -12.61
N ASN A 198 11.12 -8.96 -13.77
CA ASN A 198 11.57 -10.27 -14.26
C ASN A 198 11.90 -10.23 -15.76
N LYS A 199 12.60 -11.26 -16.26
CA LYS A 199 13.09 -11.31 -17.65
C LYS A 199 11.98 -11.19 -18.71
N LYS A 200 10.75 -11.64 -18.43
CA LYS A 200 9.64 -11.61 -19.40
C LYS A 200 9.10 -10.21 -19.62
N VAL A 201 9.11 -9.37 -18.58
CA VAL A 201 8.52 -8.02 -18.61
C VAL A 201 9.55 -6.89 -18.47
N ALA A 202 10.83 -7.21 -18.30
CA ALA A 202 11.92 -6.22 -18.15
C ALA A 202 11.96 -5.18 -19.27
N HIS A 203 11.63 -5.55 -20.51
CA HIS A 203 11.62 -4.63 -21.65
C HIS A 203 10.63 -3.47 -21.46
N TYR A 204 9.52 -3.68 -20.75
CA TYR A 204 8.53 -2.63 -20.47
C TYR A 204 9.07 -1.57 -19.49
N PHE A 205 9.95 -1.96 -18.57
CA PHE A 205 10.65 -1.00 -17.72
C PHE A 205 11.53 -0.06 -18.57
N PHE A 206 12.34 -0.63 -19.47
CA PHE A 206 13.19 0.20 -20.34
C PHE A 206 12.37 1.03 -21.32
N LEU A 207 11.25 0.52 -21.81
CA LEU A 207 10.31 1.30 -22.63
C LEU A 207 9.79 2.51 -21.84
N GLY A 208 9.35 2.31 -20.60
CA GLY A 208 8.94 3.39 -19.70
C GLY A 208 10.02 4.46 -19.53
N PHE A 209 11.25 4.04 -19.27
CA PHE A 209 12.41 4.94 -19.16
C PHE A 209 12.68 5.72 -20.45
N ILE A 210 12.63 5.07 -21.62
CA ILE A 210 12.87 5.75 -22.90
C ILE A 210 11.80 6.80 -23.18
N LEU A 211 10.53 6.46 -22.92
CA LEU A 211 9.40 7.36 -23.11
C LEU A 211 9.47 8.59 -22.21
N SER A 212 9.94 8.45 -20.98
CA SER A 212 10.13 9.60 -20.08
C SER A 212 11.41 10.37 -20.35
N SER A 213 12.51 9.69 -20.62
CA SER A 213 13.84 10.28 -20.76
C SER A 213 14.02 11.04 -22.08
N TYR A 214 13.65 10.42 -23.21
CA TYR A 214 13.85 11.02 -24.54
C TYR A 214 12.62 11.77 -25.04
N LEU A 215 11.42 11.20 -24.87
CA LEU A 215 10.18 11.83 -25.34
C LEU A 215 9.57 12.80 -24.32
N LYS A 216 10.14 12.87 -23.11
CA LYS A 216 9.69 13.75 -22.01
C LYS A 216 8.20 13.58 -21.70
N LEU A 217 7.66 12.37 -21.89
CA LEU A 217 6.26 12.10 -21.64
C LEU A 217 5.96 12.15 -20.13
N PRO A 218 4.86 12.79 -19.71
CA PRO A 218 4.47 12.82 -18.31
C PRO A 218 4.03 11.44 -17.84
N MET A 219 4.14 11.20 -16.52
CA MET A 219 3.88 9.89 -15.92
C MET A 219 2.50 9.32 -16.24
N ILE A 220 1.48 10.18 -16.33
CA ILE A 220 0.11 9.79 -16.68
C ILE A 220 -0.01 9.26 -18.11
N ALA A 221 0.74 9.83 -19.05
CA ALA A 221 0.74 9.38 -20.45
C ALA A 221 1.40 7.99 -20.57
N ILE A 222 2.51 7.78 -19.86
CA ILE A 222 3.21 6.48 -19.84
C ILE A 222 2.33 5.39 -19.23
N GLY A 223 1.64 5.69 -18.12
CA GLY A 223 0.65 4.78 -17.54
C GLY A 223 -0.49 4.45 -18.50
N GLY A 224 -1.01 5.45 -19.22
CA GLY A 224 -2.06 5.26 -20.24
C GLY A 224 -1.59 4.37 -21.40
N ILE A 225 -0.38 4.58 -21.92
CA ILE A 225 0.22 3.74 -22.95
C ILE A 225 0.40 2.31 -22.42
N GLY A 226 0.86 2.15 -21.19
CA GLY A 226 0.99 0.83 -20.55
C GLY A 226 -0.34 0.08 -20.48
N ILE A 227 -1.44 0.78 -20.16
CA ILE A 227 -2.78 0.18 -20.13
C ILE A 227 -3.20 -0.26 -21.54
N ILE A 228 -2.97 0.56 -22.56
CA ILE A 228 -3.29 0.21 -23.95
C ILE A 228 -2.51 -1.04 -24.38
N ILE A 229 -1.20 -1.07 -24.12
CA ILE A 229 -0.34 -2.21 -24.45
C ILE A 229 -0.81 -3.47 -23.71
N ALA A 230 -1.09 -3.35 -22.40
CA ALA A 230 -1.60 -4.46 -21.61
C ALA A 230 -2.89 -5.03 -22.20
N LEU A 231 -3.88 -4.17 -22.51
CA LEU A 231 -5.16 -4.59 -23.09
C LEU A 231 -5.01 -5.26 -24.46
N VAL A 232 -4.13 -4.73 -25.31
CA VAL A 232 -3.86 -5.31 -26.63
C VAL A 232 -3.26 -6.71 -26.47
N ILE A 233 -2.24 -6.87 -25.64
CA ILE A 233 -1.54 -8.15 -25.47
C ILE A 233 -2.46 -9.19 -24.80
N THR A 234 -3.25 -8.80 -23.81
CA THR A 234 -4.17 -9.73 -23.15
C THR A 234 -5.27 -10.20 -24.11
N LYS A 235 -5.80 -9.31 -24.97
CA LYS A 235 -6.80 -9.68 -25.99
C LYS A 235 -6.24 -10.58 -27.09
N PHE A 236 -5.03 -10.30 -27.58
CA PHE A 236 -4.36 -11.17 -28.56
C PHE A 236 -4.00 -12.55 -27.97
N THR A 237 -3.75 -12.61 -26.67
CA THR A 237 -3.51 -13.88 -25.97
C THR A 237 -4.81 -14.66 -25.80
N GLU A 238 -5.96 -14.01 -25.61
CA GLU A 238 -7.29 -14.66 -25.58
C GLU A 238 -7.68 -15.22 -26.96
N GLN A 239 -7.53 -14.45 -28.05
CA GLN A 239 -7.95 -14.89 -29.39
C GLN A 239 -7.18 -16.10 -29.96
N ASN A 240 -5.95 -16.37 -29.49
CA ASN A 240 -5.17 -17.52 -29.96
C ASN A 240 -5.50 -18.83 -29.23
N PHE A 241 -6.38 -18.82 -28.23
CA PHE A 241 -6.71 -19.99 -27.41
C PHE A 241 -8.20 -20.38 -27.42
N ASP A 242 -9.06 -19.64 -28.12
CA ASP A 242 -10.48 -19.97 -28.36
C ASP A 242 -10.70 -21.20 -29.29
N SER A 243 -9.73 -22.10 -29.38
CA SER A 243 -9.83 -23.31 -30.22
C SER A 243 -9.94 -24.63 -29.47
N ASP A 244 -9.94 -24.65 -28.12
CA ASP A 244 -10.10 -25.91 -27.40
C ASP A 244 -10.50 -25.72 -25.92
N ASP A 245 -11.75 -25.39 -25.64
CA ASP A 245 -12.37 -25.77 -24.36
C ASP A 245 -13.87 -25.98 -24.56
N GLY A 246 -14.27 -27.25 -24.45
CA GLY A 246 -15.66 -27.68 -24.50
C GLY A 246 -16.45 -27.11 -23.33
N ASP A 247 -17.61 -26.56 -23.66
CA ASP A 247 -18.61 -26.09 -22.71
C ASP A 247 -19.21 -27.31 -21.98
N GLU A 248 -18.55 -27.79 -20.92
CA GLU A 248 -19.19 -28.69 -19.97
C GLU A 248 -20.19 -27.87 -19.15
N THR A 249 -21.45 -27.97 -19.57
CA THR A 249 -22.63 -27.57 -18.80
C THR A 249 -22.65 -28.31 -17.48
N ALA A 250 -22.05 -27.73 -16.44
CA ALA A 250 -22.21 -28.18 -15.07
C ALA A 250 -23.60 -27.80 -14.56
N ASP A 251 -24.34 -28.83 -14.15
CA ASP A 251 -25.74 -28.85 -13.74
C ASP A 251 -26.19 -27.66 -12.88
N SER A 252 -27.40 -27.19 -13.17
CA SER A 252 -28.02 -26.04 -12.52
C SER A 252 -28.57 -26.39 -11.15
N ASP A 253 -27.70 -26.53 -10.15
CA ASP A 253 -28.12 -26.26 -8.78
C ASP A 253 -28.24 -24.73 -8.62
N GLU A 254 -29.43 -24.22 -8.94
CA GLU A 254 -29.88 -22.91 -8.49
C GLU A 254 -29.95 -22.94 -6.96
N ALA A 255 -28.83 -22.60 -6.30
CA ALA A 255 -28.87 -22.25 -4.90
C ALA A 255 -29.87 -21.09 -4.75
N MET A 256 -31.01 -21.37 -4.14
CA MET A 256 -32.09 -20.40 -3.93
C MET A 256 -31.63 -19.37 -2.88
N PHE A 257 -30.84 -18.40 -3.34
CA PHE A 257 -30.28 -17.31 -2.55
C PHE A 257 -31.41 -16.44 -1.98
N SER A 258 -31.53 -16.38 -0.67
CA SER A 258 -32.61 -15.64 0.01
C SER A 258 -32.13 -14.44 0.83
N LEU A 259 -30.82 -14.27 1.04
CA LEU A 259 -30.32 -13.01 1.59
C LEU A 259 -30.61 -11.86 0.62
N SER A 260 -31.18 -10.80 1.16
CA SER A 260 -31.46 -9.58 0.44
C SER A 260 -30.15 -8.89 0.05
N LYS A 261 -30.21 -8.11 -1.03
CA LYS A 261 -29.10 -7.23 -1.44
C LYS A 261 -28.64 -6.30 -0.30
N LYS A 262 -29.46 -6.01 0.70
CA LYS A 262 -29.07 -5.18 1.85
C LYS A 262 -28.11 -5.93 2.78
N GLU A 263 -28.32 -7.22 3.01
CA GLU A 263 -27.43 -8.03 3.84
C GLU A 263 -26.07 -8.24 3.18
N VAL A 264 -26.07 -8.54 1.88
CA VAL A 264 -24.81 -8.69 1.12
C VAL A 264 -24.02 -7.37 1.11
N ARG A 265 -24.69 -6.22 0.94
CA ARG A 265 -24.05 -4.89 1.11
C ARG A 265 -23.47 -4.68 2.50
N GLY A 266 -24.14 -5.20 3.54
CA GLY A 266 -23.65 -5.14 4.91
C GLY A 266 -22.28 -5.81 5.06
N ILE A 267 -22.02 -6.90 4.33
CA ILE A 267 -20.71 -7.59 4.33
C ILE A 267 -19.63 -6.63 3.83
N PHE A 268 -19.87 -5.97 2.70
CA PHE A 268 -18.92 -5.01 2.12
C PHE A 268 -18.54 -3.91 3.12
N TYR A 269 -19.52 -3.21 3.69
CA TYR A 269 -19.24 -2.09 4.60
C TYR A 269 -18.50 -2.54 5.87
N ARG A 270 -18.86 -3.71 6.42
CA ARG A 270 -18.20 -4.24 7.62
C ARG A 270 -16.80 -4.79 7.31
N SER A 271 -16.56 -5.25 6.08
CA SER A 271 -15.24 -5.71 5.61
C SER A 271 -14.19 -4.60 5.54
N LEU A 272 -14.60 -3.32 5.57
CA LEU A 272 -13.65 -2.21 5.66
C LEU A 272 -12.85 -2.26 6.97
N ALA A 273 -13.43 -2.80 8.04
CA ALA A 273 -12.80 -3.02 9.32
C ALA A 273 -12.16 -4.41 9.48
N LEU A 274 -11.83 -5.09 8.37
CA LEU A 274 -11.22 -6.43 8.39
C LEU A 274 -9.90 -6.44 9.17
N GLU A 275 -9.05 -5.43 8.98
CA GLU A 275 -7.71 -5.40 9.57
C GLU A 275 -7.66 -4.66 10.91
N ALA A 276 -8.79 -4.12 11.38
CA ALA A 276 -8.86 -3.33 12.60
C ALA A 276 -8.17 -4.01 13.79
N ASN A 277 -8.42 -5.30 14.01
CA ASN A 277 -7.78 -6.10 15.06
C ASN A 277 -6.81 -7.15 14.48
N PHE A 278 -6.01 -6.77 13.48
CA PHE A 278 -4.93 -7.64 13.02
C PHE A 278 -3.95 -7.97 14.15
N ASN A 279 -3.61 -9.25 14.31
CA ASN A 279 -2.67 -9.76 15.31
C ASN A 279 -1.84 -10.93 14.74
N PHE A 280 -0.72 -11.26 15.39
CA PHE A 280 0.22 -12.27 14.86
C PHE A 280 -0.20 -13.72 15.01
N GLU A 281 -1.16 -14.01 15.89
CA GLU A 281 -1.61 -15.39 16.13
C GLU A 281 -2.67 -15.81 15.12
N THR A 282 -3.65 -14.93 14.85
CA THR A 282 -4.83 -15.28 14.04
C THR A 282 -5.09 -14.37 12.85
N CYS A 283 -4.21 -13.39 12.62
CA CYS A 283 -4.25 -12.43 11.52
C CYS A 283 -5.59 -11.68 11.43
N GLN A 284 -6.41 -11.97 10.42
CA GLN A 284 -7.63 -11.22 10.07
C GLN A 284 -8.93 -11.91 10.53
N ASN A 285 -8.86 -13.03 11.26
CA ASN A 285 -10.02 -13.84 11.64
C ASN A 285 -11.13 -13.06 12.37
N THR A 286 -10.80 -12.18 13.33
CA THR A 286 -11.79 -11.43 14.10
C THR A 286 -12.51 -10.42 13.21
N GLY A 287 -11.79 -9.83 12.25
CA GLY A 287 -12.36 -8.98 11.21
C GLY A 287 -13.25 -9.75 10.24
N PHE A 288 -12.88 -10.98 9.90
CA PHE A 288 -13.72 -11.85 9.07
C PHE A 288 -15.04 -12.16 9.77
N ALA A 289 -14.97 -12.63 11.02
CA ALA A 289 -16.14 -12.89 11.86
C ALA A 289 -16.98 -11.61 12.05
N PHE A 290 -16.35 -10.47 12.34
CA PHE A 290 -17.03 -9.18 12.43
C PHE A 290 -17.78 -8.84 11.13
N SER A 291 -17.19 -9.11 9.98
CA SER A 291 -17.76 -8.77 8.66
C SER A 291 -19.01 -9.56 8.31
N ILE A 292 -19.11 -10.81 8.77
CA ILE A 292 -20.22 -11.72 8.44
C ILE A 292 -21.30 -11.80 9.54
N ILE A 293 -21.04 -11.31 10.75
CA ILE A 293 -21.92 -11.42 11.92
C ILE A 293 -23.40 -11.06 11.67
N HIS A 294 -23.68 -10.03 10.86
CA HIS A 294 -25.07 -9.63 10.60
C HIS A 294 -25.81 -10.65 9.73
N VAL A 295 -25.09 -11.37 8.86
CA VAL A 295 -25.62 -12.51 8.10
C VAL A 295 -25.90 -13.67 9.05
N LEU A 296 -24.94 -14.02 9.91
CA LEU A 296 -25.10 -15.10 10.89
C LEU A 296 -26.32 -14.88 11.79
N LYS A 297 -26.50 -13.65 12.27
CA LYS A 297 -27.67 -13.25 13.09
C LYS A 297 -29.00 -13.40 12.35
N LYS A 298 -28.99 -13.30 11.02
CA LYS A 298 -30.20 -13.49 10.20
C LYS A 298 -30.49 -14.98 10.01
N LEU A 299 -29.46 -15.77 9.72
CA LEU A 299 -29.58 -17.20 9.44
C LEU A 299 -29.88 -18.03 10.70
N TYR A 300 -29.16 -17.79 11.79
CA TYR A 300 -29.26 -18.57 13.03
C TYR A 300 -30.03 -17.81 14.11
N LYS A 301 -30.92 -18.52 14.83
CA LYS A 301 -31.78 -17.94 15.87
C LYS A 301 -31.41 -18.37 17.29
N THR A 302 -30.83 -19.56 17.45
CA THR A 302 -30.40 -20.10 18.74
C THR A 302 -29.01 -19.58 19.10
N LYS A 303 -28.67 -19.55 20.39
CA LYS A 303 -27.32 -19.11 20.81
C LYS A 303 -26.27 -20.15 20.45
N GLU A 304 -26.64 -21.41 20.46
CA GLU A 304 -25.81 -22.56 20.17
C GLU A 304 -25.35 -22.54 18.71
N ASP A 305 -26.28 -22.29 17.77
CA ASP A 305 -25.95 -22.20 16.34
C ASP A 305 -25.08 -20.98 16.03
N ILE A 306 -25.37 -19.84 16.68
CA ILE A 306 -24.55 -18.63 16.57
C ILE A 306 -23.13 -18.87 17.11
N SER A 307 -23.02 -19.57 18.25
CA SER A 307 -21.75 -19.93 18.87
C SER A 307 -20.91 -20.80 17.94
N ALA A 308 -21.51 -21.85 17.38
CA ALA A 308 -20.87 -22.70 16.38
C ALA A 308 -20.41 -21.92 15.14
N ALA A 309 -21.24 -21.01 14.62
CA ALA A 309 -20.90 -20.18 13.47
C ALA A 309 -19.76 -19.19 13.74
N LEU A 310 -19.76 -18.54 14.90
CA LEU A 310 -18.67 -17.64 15.31
C LEU A 310 -17.35 -18.41 15.45
N LYS A 311 -17.37 -19.60 16.04
CA LYS A 311 -16.17 -20.46 16.17
C LYS A 311 -15.60 -20.87 14.81
N ARG A 312 -16.44 -21.19 13.82
CA ARG A 312 -16.00 -21.47 12.43
C ARG A 312 -15.29 -20.27 11.80
N HIS A 313 -15.74 -19.06 12.09
CA HIS A 313 -15.17 -17.84 11.50
C HIS A 313 -14.00 -17.24 12.30
N LEU A 314 -13.75 -17.72 13.53
CA LEU A 314 -12.56 -17.42 14.31
C LEU A 314 -11.34 -18.29 13.95
N GLN A 315 -11.46 -19.22 13.01
CA GLN A 315 -10.30 -19.93 12.47
C GLN A 315 -9.34 -18.98 11.75
N PHE A 316 -8.05 -19.34 11.71
CA PHE A 316 -6.99 -18.58 11.06
C PHE A 316 -7.43 -18.10 9.66
N PHE A 317 -7.26 -16.81 9.39
CA PHE A 317 -7.58 -16.22 8.10
C PHE A 317 -6.63 -15.09 7.78
N ASN A 318 -5.98 -15.18 6.61
CA ASN A 318 -5.08 -14.15 6.11
C ASN A 318 -5.12 -14.11 4.59
N THR A 319 -5.58 -13.01 4.02
CA THR A 319 -5.59 -12.78 2.57
C THR A 319 -5.45 -11.30 2.27
N SER A 320 -5.28 -10.96 1.00
CA SER A 320 -5.33 -9.57 0.55
C SER A 320 -6.66 -8.90 0.91
N PRO A 321 -6.67 -7.74 1.60
CA PRO A 321 -7.90 -7.03 1.94
C PRO A 321 -8.77 -6.71 0.72
N TYR A 322 -8.15 -6.49 -0.43
CA TYR A 322 -8.83 -6.16 -1.69
C TYR A 322 -9.67 -7.32 -2.24
N GLY A 323 -9.19 -8.55 -2.12
CA GLY A 323 -9.92 -9.74 -2.57
C GLY A 323 -10.74 -10.44 -1.48
N SER A 324 -10.53 -10.09 -0.20
CA SER A 324 -11.18 -10.72 0.97
C SER A 324 -12.71 -10.79 0.89
N THR A 325 -13.33 -9.78 0.26
CA THR A 325 -14.78 -9.66 0.08
C THR A 325 -15.39 -10.78 -0.76
N LEU A 326 -14.62 -11.34 -1.70
CA LEU A 326 -15.04 -12.51 -2.47
C LEU A 326 -15.22 -13.71 -1.53
N ILE A 327 -14.21 -13.99 -0.69
CA ILE A 327 -14.24 -15.11 0.26
C ILE A 327 -15.36 -14.92 1.29
N LEU A 328 -15.55 -13.69 1.77
CA LEU A 328 -16.69 -13.35 2.64
C LEU A 328 -18.04 -13.61 1.98
N GLY A 329 -18.19 -13.27 0.69
CA GLY A 329 -19.39 -13.56 -0.09
C GLY A 329 -19.65 -15.07 -0.22
N VAL A 330 -18.61 -15.84 -0.57
CA VAL A 330 -18.69 -17.31 -0.68
C VAL A 330 -19.06 -17.93 0.67
N ALA A 331 -18.41 -17.51 1.75
CA ALA A 331 -18.72 -17.99 3.09
C ALA A 331 -20.17 -17.67 3.50
N ALA A 332 -20.68 -16.48 3.16
CA ALA A 332 -22.08 -16.12 3.43
C ALA A 332 -23.08 -17.00 2.67
N ALA A 333 -22.78 -17.35 1.41
CA ALA A 333 -23.59 -18.28 0.63
C ALA A 333 -23.57 -19.70 1.21
N MET A 334 -22.40 -20.19 1.61
CA MET A 334 -22.27 -21.51 2.22
C MET A 334 -22.92 -21.58 3.62
N GLU A 335 -22.83 -20.52 4.42
CA GLU A 335 -23.54 -20.42 5.71
C GLU A 335 -25.07 -20.44 5.52
N GLU A 336 -25.58 -19.82 4.44
CA GLU A 336 -27.00 -19.92 4.10
C GLU A 336 -27.41 -21.33 3.69
N GLN A 337 -26.59 -22.04 2.90
CA GLN A 337 -26.82 -23.44 2.55
C GLN A 337 -26.80 -24.33 3.79
N ASN A 338 -25.85 -24.11 4.70
CA ASN A 338 -25.74 -24.82 5.97
C ASN A 338 -26.97 -24.60 6.88
N ALA A 339 -27.51 -23.38 6.90
CA ALA A 339 -28.70 -23.07 7.70
C ALA A 339 -30.00 -23.70 7.13
N LYS A 340 -30.04 -24.01 5.82
CA LYS A 340 -31.21 -24.56 5.14
C LYS A 340 -31.17 -26.08 4.98
N THR A 341 -29.98 -26.65 4.82
CA THR A 341 -29.77 -28.05 4.43
C THR A 341 -29.25 -28.85 5.61
N LYS A 342 -29.94 -29.93 6.00
CA LYS A 342 -29.56 -30.73 7.18
C LYS A 342 -28.26 -31.52 7.02
N ASP A 343 -27.91 -31.93 5.79
CA ASP A 343 -26.74 -32.77 5.51
C ASP A 343 -25.52 -31.97 5.02
N PHE A 344 -25.53 -30.64 5.18
CA PHE A 344 -24.40 -29.81 4.78
C PHE A 344 -23.22 -30.01 5.75
N ASN A 345 -22.02 -30.26 5.24
CA ASN A 345 -20.81 -30.35 6.07
C ASN A 345 -20.30 -28.95 6.46
N PRO A 346 -20.41 -28.51 7.73
CA PRO A 346 -19.99 -27.16 8.14
C PRO A 346 -18.48 -26.93 8.05
N GLU A 347 -17.67 -27.99 8.10
CA GLU A 347 -16.20 -27.90 7.99
C GLU A 347 -15.75 -27.47 6.58
N SER A 348 -16.57 -27.79 5.57
CA SER A 348 -16.31 -27.39 4.18
C SER A 348 -16.22 -25.87 4.01
N ILE A 349 -16.92 -25.09 4.85
CA ILE A 349 -16.86 -23.62 4.84
C ILE A 349 -15.44 -23.15 5.15
N ASN A 350 -14.81 -23.73 6.18
CA ASN A 350 -13.46 -23.35 6.54
C ASN A 350 -12.44 -23.89 5.53
N ALA A 351 -12.63 -25.09 4.99
CA ALA A 351 -11.78 -25.64 3.94
C ALA A 351 -11.77 -24.74 2.69
N VAL A 352 -12.94 -24.26 2.25
CA VAL A 352 -13.04 -23.30 1.13
C VAL A 352 -12.34 -21.99 1.48
N LYS A 353 -12.55 -21.41 2.68
CA LYS A 353 -11.84 -20.20 3.10
C LYS A 353 -10.32 -20.38 2.99
N VAL A 354 -9.77 -21.45 3.57
CA VAL A 354 -8.33 -21.75 3.57
C VAL A 354 -7.81 -21.95 2.15
N GLY A 355 -8.54 -22.71 1.32
CA GLY A 355 -8.16 -22.96 -0.07
C GLY A 355 -8.11 -21.69 -0.94
N LEU A 356 -8.89 -20.66 -0.59
CA LEU A 356 -8.95 -19.41 -1.33
C LEU A 356 -7.99 -18.33 -0.82
N MET A 357 -7.46 -18.43 0.40
CA MET A 357 -6.56 -17.42 0.97
C MET A 357 -5.32 -17.19 0.09
N GLY A 358 -4.62 -18.26 -0.29
CA GLY A 358 -3.38 -18.16 -1.07
C GLY A 358 -3.58 -17.56 -2.47
N PRO A 359 -4.44 -18.15 -3.32
CA PRO A 359 -4.69 -17.63 -4.66
C PRO A 359 -5.18 -16.18 -4.67
N ILE A 360 -6.13 -15.83 -3.79
CA ILE A 360 -6.65 -14.46 -3.70
C ILE A 360 -5.58 -13.49 -3.21
N ALA A 361 -4.79 -13.85 -2.21
CA ALA A 361 -3.71 -13.00 -1.74
C ALA A 361 -2.73 -12.68 -2.88
N GLY A 362 -2.23 -13.70 -3.58
CA GLY A 362 -1.25 -13.52 -4.66
C GLY A 362 -1.72 -12.57 -5.78
N ILE A 363 -2.98 -12.72 -6.23
CA ILE A 363 -3.56 -11.87 -7.29
C ILE A 363 -3.62 -10.42 -6.84
N PHE A 364 -4.33 -10.22 -5.73
CA PHE A 364 -4.77 -8.90 -5.34
C PHE A 364 -3.62 -8.11 -4.74
N ASP A 365 -2.67 -8.77 -4.09
CA ASP A 365 -1.45 -8.10 -3.63
C ASP A 365 -0.59 -7.66 -4.83
N SER A 366 -0.42 -8.50 -5.86
CA SER A 366 0.31 -8.11 -7.07
C SER A 366 -0.37 -6.96 -7.82
N LEU A 367 -1.70 -7.00 -7.95
CA LEU A 367 -2.47 -5.99 -8.67
C LEU A 367 -2.48 -4.65 -7.93
N PHE A 368 -2.82 -4.65 -6.65
CA PHE A 368 -3.00 -3.41 -5.89
C PHE A 368 -1.68 -2.84 -5.40
N TRP A 369 -0.83 -3.65 -4.78
CA TRP A 369 0.46 -3.17 -4.26
C TRP A 369 1.50 -2.99 -5.36
N GLY A 370 1.56 -3.92 -6.31
CA GLY A 370 2.53 -3.88 -7.40
C GLY A 370 2.16 -2.87 -8.49
N THR A 371 0.89 -2.78 -8.87
CA THR A 371 0.51 -1.99 -10.06
C THR A 371 -0.26 -0.74 -9.72
N LEU A 372 -1.45 -0.87 -9.12
CA LEU A 372 -2.36 0.26 -8.98
C LEU A 372 -1.79 1.34 -8.05
N LYS A 373 -1.22 0.93 -6.91
CA LYS A 373 -0.53 1.83 -5.98
C LYS A 373 0.63 2.56 -6.66
N VAL A 374 1.43 1.86 -7.44
CA VAL A 374 2.61 2.41 -8.11
C VAL A 374 2.22 3.44 -9.16
N VAL A 375 1.21 3.13 -9.97
CA VAL A 375 0.66 4.06 -10.96
C VAL A 375 0.09 5.30 -10.26
N ALA A 376 -0.75 5.10 -9.25
CA ALA A 376 -1.36 6.20 -8.50
C ALA A 376 -0.29 7.07 -7.85
N ALA A 377 0.66 6.46 -7.13
CA ALA A 377 1.71 7.17 -6.39
C ALA A 377 2.66 7.90 -7.34
N GLY A 378 3.04 7.29 -8.46
CA GLY A 378 3.85 7.92 -9.48
C GLY A 378 3.18 9.16 -10.09
N VAL A 379 1.94 9.00 -10.57
CA VAL A 379 1.17 10.12 -11.16
C VAL A 379 0.95 11.22 -10.12
N GLY A 380 0.50 10.85 -8.91
CA GLY A 380 0.23 11.79 -7.84
C GLY A 380 1.48 12.54 -7.37
N ALA A 381 2.58 11.83 -7.14
CA ALA A 381 3.86 12.43 -6.73
C ALA A 381 4.43 13.35 -7.81
N SER A 382 4.37 12.97 -9.10
CA SER A 382 4.90 13.78 -10.20
C SER A 382 4.31 15.19 -10.27
N LEU A 383 3.02 15.33 -9.94
CA LEU A 383 2.31 16.61 -9.90
C LEU A 383 2.50 17.31 -8.54
N ALA A 384 2.49 16.54 -7.45
CA ALA A 384 2.62 17.07 -6.10
C ALA A 384 4.02 17.65 -5.82
N LEU A 385 5.08 17.10 -6.41
CA LEU A 385 6.44 17.68 -6.33
C LEU A 385 6.50 19.10 -6.93
N GLN A 386 5.57 19.44 -7.83
CA GLN A 386 5.43 20.79 -8.40
C GLN A 386 4.53 21.69 -7.55
N GLY A 387 4.10 21.23 -6.36
CA GLY A 387 3.17 21.94 -5.47
C GLY A 387 1.71 21.85 -5.88
N ASN A 388 1.35 21.00 -6.84
CA ASN A 388 -0.03 20.93 -7.36
C ASN A 388 -0.92 19.99 -6.52
N ILE A 389 -2.01 20.54 -5.96
CA ILE A 389 -3.00 19.79 -5.17
C ILE A 389 -3.74 18.71 -5.96
N ILE A 390 -3.74 18.79 -7.30
CA ILE A 390 -4.29 17.74 -8.17
C ILE A 390 -3.54 16.42 -7.97
N GLY A 391 -2.25 16.45 -7.59
CA GLY A 391 -1.45 15.25 -7.33
C GLY A 391 -2.06 14.32 -6.29
N PRO A 392 -2.24 14.76 -5.03
CA PRO A 392 -2.91 13.98 -3.98
C PRO A 392 -4.35 13.56 -4.34
N VAL A 393 -5.09 14.41 -5.05
CA VAL A 393 -6.48 14.09 -5.48
C VAL A 393 -6.50 12.96 -6.49
N LEU A 394 -5.65 13.01 -7.52
CA LEU A 394 -5.54 11.93 -8.52
C LEU A 394 -5.02 10.64 -7.90
N PHE A 395 -4.08 10.71 -6.96
CA PHE A 395 -3.63 9.54 -6.21
C PHE A 395 -4.80 8.79 -5.56
N ILE A 396 -5.67 9.52 -4.85
CA ILE A 396 -6.84 8.94 -4.19
C ILE A 396 -7.81 8.35 -5.22
N ILE A 397 -8.10 9.05 -6.32
CA ILE A 397 -9.08 8.62 -7.33
C ILE A 397 -8.58 7.39 -8.09
N ILE A 398 -7.35 7.43 -8.61
CA ILE A 398 -6.74 6.34 -9.39
C ILE A 398 -6.68 5.06 -8.56
N TYR A 399 -6.38 5.18 -7.27
CA TYR A 399 -6.31 4.02 -6.39
C TYR A 399 -7.69 3.55 -5.90
N ASN A 400 -8.47 4.43 -5.26
CA ASN A 400 -9.69 4.05 -4.56
C ASN A 400 -10.86 3.73 -5.49
N GLY A 401 -10.90 4.32 -6.68
CA GLY A 401 -11.96 4.07 -7.66
C GLY A 401 -12.06 2.58 -8.01
N PRO A 402 -11.01 1.99 -8.63
CA PRO A 402 -10.98 0.55 -8.94
C PRO A 402 -11.05 -0.32 -7.69
N HIS A 403 -10.36 0.07 -6.61
CA HIS A 403 -10.32 -0.66 -5.34
C HIS A 403 -11.69 -0.90 -4.72
N LEU A 404 -12.43 0.17 -4.43
CA LEU A 404 -13.73 0.07 -3.75
C LEU A 404 -14.79 -0.53 -4.67
N TRP A 405 -14.74 -0.21 -5.96
CA TRP A 405 -15.63 -0.81 -6.95
C TRP A 405 -15.44 -2.33 -7.03
N LEU A 406 -14.19 -2.80 -7.13
CA LEU A 406 -13.88 -4.22 -7.23
C LEU A 406 -14.25 -4.95 -5.94
N ARG A 407 -13.89 -4.42 -4.76
CA ARG A 407 -14.31 -4.98 -3.46
C ARG A 407 -15.83 -5.11 -3.35
N TYR A 408 -16.56 -4.09 -3.79
CA TYR A 408 -18.02 -4.13 -3.78
C TYR A 408 -18.54 -5.24 -4.70
N LYS A 409 -18.08 -5.31 -5.95
CA LYS A 409 -18.52 -6.32 -6.93
C LYS A 409 -18.17 -7.74 -6.51
N LEU A 410 -16.96 -7.96 -5.99
CA LEU A 410 -16.50 -9.25 -5.49
C LEU A 410 -17.37 -9.78 -4.36
N THR A 411 -17.88 -8.90 -3.48
CA THR A 411 -18.82 -9.31 -2.42
C THR A 411 -20.05 -10.01 -3.00
N PHE A 412 -20.65 -9.43 -4.05
CA PHE A 412 -21.84 -10.00 -4.69
C PHE A 412 -21.51 -11.22 -5.55
N ILE A 413 -20.42 -11.18 -6.31
CA ILE A 413 -19.97 -12.30 -7.14
C ILE A 413 -19.71 -13.53 -6.26
N GLY A 414 -19.02 -13.35 -5.14
CA GLY A 414 -18.74 -14.44 -4.19
C GLY A 414 -20.03 -15.03 -3.62
N TYR A 415 -21.00 -14.18 -3.30
CA TYR A 415 -22.29 -14.63 -2.80
C TYR A 415 -23.12 -15.36 -3.86
N THR A 416 -23.24 -14.84 -5.09
CA THR A 416 -24.12 -15.43 -6.11
C THR A 416 -23.50 -16.58 -6.90
N GLN A 417 -22.16 -16.62 -7.04
CA GLN A 417 -21.48 -17.64 -7.84
C GLN A 417 -20.75 -18.70 -6.98
N GLY A 418 -20.61 -18.46 -5.66
CA GLY A 418 -19.90 -19.37 -4.76
C GLY A 418 -18.47 -19.65 -5.22
N ASN A 419 -18.04 -20.91 -5.11
CA ASN A 419 -16.68 -21.32 -5.53
C ASN A 419 -16.51 -21.44 -7.06
N ARG A 420 -17.61 -21.41 -7.84
CA ARG A 420 -17.57 -21.55 -9.31
C ARG A 420 -16.78 -20.42 -9.98
N PHE A 421 -16.89 -19.20 -9.45
CA PHE A 421 -16.11 -18.06 -9.96
C PHE A 421 -14.60 -18.32 -9.86
N LEU A 422 -14.15 -18.98 -8.79
CA LEU A 422 -12.73 -19.27 -8.59
C LEU A 422 -12.26 -20.47 -9.41
N GLN A 423 -13.12 -21.46 -9.63
CA GLN A 423 -12.87 -22.53 -10.59
C GLN A 423 -12.71 -21.97 -12.00
N ARG A 424 -13.59 -21.03 -12.43
CA ARG A 424 -13.45 -20.32 -13.71
C ARG A 424 -12.18 -19.49 -13.79
N LEU A 425 -11.81 -18.78 -12.72
CA LEU A 425 -10.56 -18.01 -12.67
C LEU A 425 -9.31 -18.90 -12.68
N SER A 426 -9.36 -20.08 -12.06
CA SER A 426 -8.23 -21.00 -11.99
C SER A 426 -8.09 -21.85 -13.26
N GLY A 427 -9.20 -22.14 -13.94
CA GLY A 427 -9.24 -22.87 -15.21
C GLY A 427 -8.98 -22.00 -16.45
N SER A 428 -9.07 -20.67 -16.33
CA SER A 428 -8.81 -19.75 -17.45
C SER A 428 -7.46 -19.05 -17.30
N LYS A 429 -6.83 -18.71 -18.44
CA LYS A 429 -5.63 -17.83 -18.48
C LYS A 429 -5.90 -16.38 -18.06
N LEU A 430 -7.13 -16.04 -17.64
CA LEU A 430 -7.47 -14.71 -17.09
C LEU A 430 -6.53 -14.30 -15.96
N MET A 431 -6.16 -15.27 -15.12
CA MET A 431 -5.21 -15.08 -14.03
C MET A 431 -3.85 -14.57 -14.52
N ASP A 432 -3.25 -15.29 -15.47
CA ASP A 432 -1.97 -14.95 -16.06
C ASP A 432 -2.05 -13.63 -16.83
N ASN A 433 -3.15 -13.39 -17.55
CA ASN A 433 -3.39 -12.16 -18.30
C ASN A 433 -3.51 -10.94 -17.38
N LEU A 434 -4.24 -11.06 -16.26
CA LEU A 434 -4.38 -9.97 -15.29
C LEU A 434 -3.04 -9.65 -14.63
N THR A 435 -2.30 -10.66 -14.16
CA THR A 435 -0.99 -10.45 -13.54
C THR A 435 0.04 -9.91 -14.54
N PHE A 436 0.04 -10.42 -15.78
CA PHE A 436 0.96 -9.99 -16.83
C PHE A 436 0.65 -8.56 -17.29
N GLY A 437 -0.61 -8.25 -17.59
CA GLY A 437 -1.07 -6.91 -17.96
C GLY A 437 -0.76 -5.88 -16.87
N SER A 438 -1.01 -6.24 -15.61
CA SER A 438 -0.67 -5.39 -14.46
C SER A 438 0.84 -5.13 -14.37
N SER A 439 1.65 -6.17 -14.58
CA SER A 439 3.11 -6.06 -14.57
C SER A 439 3.64 -5.13 -15.67
N ILE A 440 3.03 -5.13 -16.87
CA ILE A 440 3.36 -4.20 -17.96
C ILE A 440 3.16 -2.76 -17.51
N VAL A 441 1.94 -2.44 -17.05
CA VAL A 441 1.58 -1.08 -16.63
C VAL A 441 2.50 -0.61 -15.51
N GLY A 442 2.66 -1.43 -14.47
CA GLY A 442 3.48 -1.08 -13.33
C GLY A 442 4.94 -0.87 -13.72
N LEU A 443 5.56 -1.78 -14.48
CA LEU A 443 6.97 -1.64 -14.86
C LEU A 443 7.23 -0.45 -15.79
N MET A 444 6.31 -0.12 -16.70
CA MET A 444 6.45 1.10 -17.52
C MET A 444 6.47 2.35 -16.62
N VAL A 445 5.60 2.42 -15.63
CA VAL A 445 5.60 3.54 -14.70
C VAL A 445 6.87 3.54 -13.85
N VAL A 446 7.27 2.41 -13.25
CA VAL A 446 8.51 2.30 -12.45
C VAL A 446 9.73 2.67 -13.29
N GLY A 447 9.80 2.26 -14.56
CA GLY A 447 10.88 2.61 -15.48
C GLY A 447 10.97 4.10 -15.76
N ALA A 448 9.85 4.81 -15.75
CA ALA A 448 9.80 6.25 -15.92
C ALA A 448 10.18 7.04 -14.65
N MET A 449 10.08 6.43 -13.46
CA MET A 449 10.31 7.11 -12.19
C MET A 449 11.73 7.67 -12.01
N PRO A 450 12.82 6.94 -12.31
CA PRO A 450 14.17 7.48 -12.13
C PRO A 450 14.41 8.80 -12.87
N SER A 451 13.92 8.95 -14.11
CA SER A 451 14.14 10.17 -14.89
C SER A 451 13.19 11.31 -14.53
N LEU A 452 11.99 11.01 -13.99
CA LEU A 452 10.95 12.02 -13.72
C LEU A 452 10.89 12.46 -12.26
N LEU A 453 11.26 11.60 -11.31
CA LEU A 453 11.00 11.78 -9.89
C LEU A 453 12.26 11.85 -9.03
N MET A 454 13.45 11.71 -9.62
CA MET A 454 14.71 11.73 -8.88
C MET A 454 15.67 12.78 -9.45
N SER A 455 15.93 13.81 -8.65
CA SER A 455 16.77 14.96 -9.03
C SER A 455 18.19 14.78 -8.51
N VAL A 456 18.97 13.93 -9.18
CA VAL A 456 20.39 13.68 -8.85
C VAL A 456 21.23 13.88 -10.11
N ASN A 457 22.04 14.94 -10.12
CA ASN A 457 22.92 15.27 -11.24
C ASN A 457 24.38 15.35 -10.79
N THR A 458 25.32 15.41 -11.73
CA THR A 458 26.73 15.66 -11.42
C THR A 458 27.15 17.07 -11.85
N PRO A 459 27.80 17.87 -10.98
CA PRO A 459 28.28 19.20 -11.34
C PRO A 459 29.67 19.19 -12.00
N ILE A 460 30.26 18.01 -12.22
CA ILE A 460 31.64 17.88 -12.73
C ILE A 460 31.74 18.44 -14.15
N GLU A 461 32.69 19.35 -14.36
CA GLU A 461 33.07 19.85 -15.67
C GLU A 461 34.42 19.24 -16.11
N ILE A 462 34.52 18.85 -17.37
CA ILE A 462 35.72 18.26 -17.97
C ILE A 462 36.25 19.24 -19.01
N GLY A 463 37.49 19.70 -18.83
CA GLY A 463 38.16 20.63 -19.74
C GLY A 463 38.91 21.74 -19.00
N THR A 464 39.57 22.61 -19.75
CA THR A 464 40.31 23.77 -19.22
C THR A 464 39.99 25.01 -20.06
N GLY A 465 39.65 26.14 -19.40
CA GLY A 465 39.31 27.40 -20.08
C GLY A 465 37.94 27.37 -20.75
N ASP A 466 37.78 28.02 -21.91
CA ASP A 466 36.51 28.16 -22.63
C ASP A 466 35.98 26.86 -23.28
N SER A 467 36.71 25.74 -23.14
CA SER A 467 36.34 24.42 -23.66
C SER A 467 35.81 23.48 -22.57
N THR A 468 35.33 24.01 -21.44
CA THR A 468 34.71 23.19 -20.38
C THR A 468 33.41 22.56 -20.88
N VAL A 469 33.30 21.24 -20.75
CA VAL A 469 32.10 20.48 -21.06
C VAL A 469 31.57 19.87 -19.77
N ALA A 470 30.31 20.16 -19.44
CA ALA A 470 29.65 19.52 -18.30
C ALA A 470 29.53 18.01 -18.53
N LEU A 471 30.05 17.19 -17.59
CA LEU A 471 29.92 15.74 -17.63
C LEU A 471 28.46 15.31 -17.72
N GLN A 472 27.56 16.02 -17.03
CA GLN A 472 26.12 15.81 -17.12
C GLN A 472 25.61 15.92 -18.57
N GLY A 473 26.11 16.89 -19.35
CA GLY A 473 25.72 17.04 -20.75
C GLY A 473 26.15 15.86 -21.62
N ILE A 474 27.31 15.26 -21.36
CA ILE A 474 27.77 14.05 -22.05
C ILE A 474 26.89 12.86 -21.67
N LEU A 475 26.56 12.72 -20.39
CA LEU A 475 25.68 11.65 -19.89
C LEU A 475 24.26 11.79 -20.45
N ASP A 476 23.73 13.01 -20.54
CA ASP A 476 22.40 13.28 -21.09
C ASP A 476 22.33 13.04 -22.60
N GLN A 477 23.46 13.18 -23.34
CA GLN A 477 23.52 12.75 -24.74
C GLN A 477 23.40 11.23 -24.90
N LEU A 478 23.94 10.46 -23.94
CA LEU A 478 23.75 9.02 -23.92
C LEU A 478 22.30 8.68 -23.54
N ALA A 479 21.86 9.12 -22.37
CA ALA A 479 20.49 8.96 -21.89
C ALA A 479 20.18 9.95 -20.73
N PRO A 480 19.21 10.87 -20.89
CA PRO A 480 18.79 11.75 -19.80
C PRO A 480 18.36 10.97 -18.55
N GLY A 481 18.90 11.32 -17.38
CA GLY A 481 18.58 10.62 -16.13
C GLY A 481 19.25 9.25 -15.95
N ILE A 482 20.37 9.00 -16.65
CA ILE A 482 21.15 7.77 -16.49
C ILE A 482 21.71 7.57 -15.06
N ILE A 483 22.11 8.65 -14.38
CA ILE A 483 22.59 8.59 -12.99
C ILE A 483 21.48 8.04 -12.07
N PRO A 484 20.26 8.63 -12.09
CA PRO A 484 19.11 8.05 -11.40
C PRO A 484 18.83 6.58 -11.71
N LEU A 485 18.91 6.20 -12.98
CA LEU A 485 18.67 4.84 -13.43
C LEU A 485 19.70 3.87 -12.82
N LEU A 486 20.99 4.21 -12.91
CA LEU A 486 22.08 3.41 -12.36
C LEU A 486 21.98 3.27 -10.84
N LEU A 487 21.64 4.34 -10.13
CA LEU A 487 21.45 4.31 -8.68
C LEU A 487 20.30 3.38 -8.28
N THR A 488 19.21 3.39 -9.06
CA THR A 488 18.07 2.48 -8.87
C THR A 488 18.49 1.02 -9.07
N PHE A 489 19.21 0.71 -10.15
CA PHE A 489 19.73 -0.63 -10.41
C PHE A 489 20.76 -1.10 -9.38
N LEU A 490 21.63 -0.21 -8.91
CA LEU A 490 22.60 -0.49 -7.85
C LEU A 490 21.89 -0.89 -6.56
N THR A 491 20.86 -0.13 -6.18
CA THR A 491 20.05 -0.42 -4.99
C THR A 491 19.29 -1.74 -5.15
N TYR A 492 18.71 -1.99 -6.32
CA TYR A 492 18.05 -3.25 -6.67
C TYR A 492 19.00 -4.46 -6.59
N PHE A 493 20.24 -4.30 -7.04
CA PHE A 493 21.26 -5.35 -6.96
C PHE A 493 21.56 -5.75 -5.52
N PHE A 494 21.69 -4.79 -4.60
CA PHE A 494 21.90 -5.11 -3.19
C PHE A 494 20.65 -5.68 -2.52
N LEU A 495 19.44 -5.24 -2.90
CA LEU A 495 18.20 -5.88 -2.44
C LEU A 495 18.15 -7.36 -2.84
N LYS A 496 18.53 -7.71 -4.07
CA LYS A 496 18.64 -9.12 -4.51
C LYS A 496 19.65 -9.94 -3.70
N LYS A 497 20.65 -9.29 -3.10
CA LYS A 497 21.59 -9.93 -2.16
C LYS A 497 21.05 -10.02 -0.73
N ASN A 498 19.76 -9.75 -0.51
CA ASN A 498 19.11 -9.74 0.80
C ASN A 498 19.73 -8.75 1.80
N VAL A 499 20.33 -7.65 1.32
CA VAL A 499 20.78 -6.58 2.21
C VAL A 499 19.55 -5.92 2.82
N LYS A 500 19.55 -5.72 4.14
CA LYS A 500 18.42 -5.12 4.87
C LYS A 500 18.10 -3.74 4.31
N VAL A 501 16.81 -3.46 4.11
CA VAL A 501 16.29 -2.18 3.61
C VAL A 501 16.84 -0.99 4.40
N THR A 502 16.90 -1.11 5.73
CA THR A 502 17.46 -0.09 6.63
C THR A 502 18.92 0.25 6.32
N LEU A 503 19.75 -0.76 6.01
CA LEU A 503 21.16 -0.55 5.67
C LEU A 503 21.32 0.13 4.31
N LEU A 504 20.47 -0.22 3.34
CA LEU A 504 20.49 0.42 2.02
C LEU A 504 20.08 1.88 2.10
N LEU A 505 19.08 2.18 2.91
CA LEU A 505 18.65 3.55 3.16
C LEU A 505 19.79 4.38 3.77
N LEU A 506 20.42 3.88 4.83
CA LEU A 506 21.60 4.53 5.44
C LEU A 506 22.75 4.67 4.43
N GLY A 507 22.99 3.65 3.61
CA GLY A 507 24.01 3.67 2.56
C GLY A 507 23.76 4.76 1.51
N LEU A 508 22.52 4.93 1.05
CA LEU A 508 22.14 6.01 0.12
C LEU A 508 22.29 7.39 0.76
N LEU A 509 21.94 7.51 2.05
CA LEU A 509 22.10 8.77 2.78
C LEU A 509 23.58 9.15 2.89
N VAL A 510 24.44 8.21 3.27
CA VAL A 510 25.89 8.41 3.33
C VAL A 510 26.47 8.70 1.95
N LEU A 511 26.04 7.97 0.92
CA LEU A 511 26.50 8.15 -0.46
C LEU A 511 26.19 9.56 -0.98
N GLY A 512 24.95 10.03 -0.80
CA GLY A 512 24.58 11.37 -1.25
C GLY A 512 25.24 12.47 -0.42
N PHE A 513 25.42 12.25 0.88
CA PHE A 513 26.11 13.19 1.75
C PHE A 513 27.59 13.35 1.36
N LEU A 514 28.32 12.24 1.25
CA LEU A 514 29.73 12.26 0.82
C LEU A 514 29.85 12.75 -0.62
N GLY A 515 28.94 12.34 -1.50
CA GLY A 515 28.91 12.77 -2.88
C GLY A 515 28.70 14.28 -3.04
N SER A 516 27.91 14.90 -2.17
CA SER A 516 27.80 16.35 -2.09
C SER A 516 29.08 17.00 -1.59
N MET A 517 29.68 16.48 -0.50
CA MET A 517 30.93 17.00 0.06
C MET A 517 32.07 17.01 -0.97
N PHE A 518 32.19 15.94 -1.76
CA PHE A 518 33.19 15.81 -2.82
C PHE A 518 32.76 16.43 -4.16
N HIS A 519 31.62 17.13 -4.21
CA HIS A 519 31.08 17.77 -5.42
C HIS A 519 30.90 16.79 -6.60
N ILE A 520 30.57 15.53 -6.28
CA ILE A 520 30.26 14.48 -7.26
C ILE A 520 28.79 14.56 -7.67
N PHE A 521 27.90 14.90 -6.73
CA PHE A 521 26.45 14.96 -6.95
C PHE A 521 25.83 16.27 -6.43
N ILE A 522 24.79 16.74 -7.11
CA ILE A 522 23.94 17.90 -6.77
C ILE A 522 22.45 17.60 -6.92
#